data_AF-A0A914YG25-F1
#
_entry.id   AF-A0A914YG25-F1
#
_cell.length_a   1.000
_cell.length_b   1.000
_cell.length_c   1.000
_cell.angle_alpha   90.00
_cell.angle_beta   90.00
_cell.angle_gamma   90.00
#
_symmetry.space_group_name_H-M   'P 1'
#
loop_
_entity.id
_entity.type
_entity.pdbx_description
1 polymer ?
#
loop_
_entity_poly.entity_id
_entity_poly.type
_entity_poly.pdbx_seq_one_letter_code
_entity_poly.pdbx_strand_id
1 'polypeptide(L)'
;MYLPLPIYWALYDQQGSVWLIQGIQMDCRIWGNTLLLPDQIHLLNPVLCLILIPLFQIIIYPCLSKCFNVSLLRKMVVGGIIACLSFVATGILQLEIN
;
A
#
# COMPACT_ATOMS: atom_id res chain seq x y z
N MET A 1 -12.87 -20.96 -5.08
CA MET A 1 -11.57 -20.27 -5.07
C MET A 1 -11.78 -18.78 -4.75
N TYR A 2 -11.88 -18.42 -3.46
CA TYR A 2 -11.95 -17.02 -3.00
C TYR A 2 -11.07 -16.77 -1.76
N LEU A 3 -10.32 -17.78 -1.30
CA LEU A 3 -9.53 -17.74 -0.08
C LEU A 3 -8.48 -16.61 0.00
N PRO A 4 -7.84 -16.17 -1.11
CA PRO A 4 -6.90 -15.03 -1.07
C PRO A 4 -7.58 -13.68 -0.81
N LEU A 5 -8.88 -13.57 -1.12
CA LEU A 5 -9.64 -12.33 -1.02
C LEU A 5 -9.80 -11.84 0.44
N PRO A 6 -10.29 -12.66 1.40
CA PRO A 6 -10.39 -12.23 2.80
C PRO A 6 -9.01 -11.98 3.42
N ILE A 7 -7.98 -12.72 2.99
CA ILE A 7 -6.60 -12.50 3.47
C ILE A 7 -6.10 -11.13 3.01
N TYR A 8 -6.29 -10.78 1.73
CA TYR A 8 -5.93 -9.46 1.22
C TYR A 8 -6.65 -8.34 1.98
N TRP A 9 -7.96 -8.47 2.21
CA TRP A 9 -8.72 -7.47 2.96
C TRP A 9 -8.29 -7.38 4.43
N ALA A 10 -8.03 -8.51 5.09
CA ALA A 10 -7.54 -8.53 6.46
C ALA A 10 -6.16 -7.86 6.59
N LEU A 11 -5.31 -7.96 5.58
CA LEU A 11 -4.02 -7.28 5.53
C LEU A 11 -4.20 -5.79 5.23
N TYR A 12 -5.04 -5.43 4.27
CA TYR A 12 -5.30 -4.04 3.89
C TYR A 12 -5.87 -3.22 5.06
N ASP A 13 -6.75 -3.82 5.87
CA ASP A 13 -7.39 -3.16 7.02
C ASP A 13 -6.38 -2.85 8.16
N GLN A 14 -5.19 -3.47 8.17
CA GLN A 14 -4.15 -3.19 9.17
C GLN A 14 -3.51 -1.82 9.01
N GLN A 15 -3.60 -1.22 7.82
CA GLN A 15 -3.25 0.19 7.63
C GLN A 15 -4.09 1.10 8.54
N GLY A 16 -5.34 0.69 8.80
CA GLY A 16 -6.32 1.35 9.67
C GLY A 16 -5.93 1.43 11.16
N SER A 17 -5.08 0.51 11.62
CA SER A 17 -4.94 0.20 13.04
C SER A 17 -3.48 0.04 13.45
N VAL A 18 -2.85 -1.08 13.09
CA VAL A 18 -1.49 -1.43 13.51
C VAL A 18 -0.47 -0.42 12.98
N TRP A 19 -0.61 0.00 11.72
CA TRP A 19 0.34 0.95 11.12
C TRP A 19 0.20 2.36 11.72
N LEU A 20 -1.00 2.73 12.18
CA LEU A 20 -1.22 3.98 12.89
C LEU A 20 -0.52 3.95 14.26
N ILE A 21 -0.63 2.85 15.01
CA ILE A 21 0.08 2.67 16.29
C ILE A 21 1.60 2.75 16.08
N GLN A 22 2.11 2.09 15.04
CA GLN A 22 3.52 2.19 14.66
C GLN A 22 3.92 3.64 14.32
N GLY A 23 3.09 4.36 13.57
CA GLY A 23 3.31 5.77 13.24
C GLY A 23 3.35 6.70 14.47
N ILE A 24 2.53 6.45 15.49
CA ILE A 24 2.56 7.21 16.76
C ILE A 24 3.92 7.06 17.47
N GLN A 25 4.58 5.92 17.32
CA GLN A 25 5.90 5.65 17.90
C GLN A 25 7.05 6.24 17.07
N MET A 26 6.78 6.75 15.87
CA MET A 26 7.77 7.35 14.98
C MET A 26 7.86 8.87 15.15
N ASP A 27 9.00 9.47 14.79
CA ASP A 27 9.10 10.92 14.67
C ASP A 27 8.29 11.41 13.46
N CYS A 28 7.16 12.06 13.74
CA CYS A 28 6.22 12.54 12.72
C CYS A 28 6.53 13.96 12.22
N ARG A 29 7.75 14.45 12.46
CA ARG A 29 8.22 15.75 11.97
C ARG A 29 8.60 15.65 10.49
N ILE A 30 7.88 16.38 9.65
CA ILE A 30 8.17 16.48 8.21
C ILE A 30 8.79 17.85 7.96
N TRP A 31 9.94 17.90 7.28
CA TRP A 31 10.59 19.11 6.77
C TRP A 31 10.65 20.29 7.78
N GLY A 32 11.22 20.06 8.97
CA GLY A 32 11.37 21.08 10.01
C GLY A 32 10.41 20.88 11.19
N ASN A 33 9.67 21.93 11.57
CA ASN A 33 8.80 21.94 12.75
C ASN A 33 7.32 21.60 12.45
N THR A 34 7.00 21.20 11.21
CA THR A 34 5.65 20.76 10.85
C THR A 34 5.44 19.31 11.30
N LEU A 35 4.57 19.15 12.28
CA LEU A 35 4.21 17.87 12.87
C LEU A 35 3.01 17.31 12.09
N LEU A 36 3.24 16.23 11.35
CA LEU A 36 2.16 15.52 10.66
C LEU A 36 1.50 14.60 11.67
N LEU A 37 0.19 14.69 11.84
CA LEU A 37 -0.49 13.79 12.77
C LEU A 37 -0.54 12.39 12.13
N PRO A 38 -0.24 11.32 12.88
CA PRO A 38 -0.30 9.93 12.38
C PRO A 38 -1.61 9.61 11.64
N ASP A 39 -2.74 10.10 12.15
CA ASP A 39 -4.06 9.90 11.54
C ASP A 39 -4.19 10.51 10.13
N GLN A 40 -3.42 11.56 9.83
CA GLN A 40 -3.41 12.19 8.50
C GLN A 40 -2.80 11.30 7.42
N ILE A 41 -2.02 10.27 7.80
CA ILE A 41 -1.44 9.31 6.84
C ILE A 41 -2.55 8.52 6.13
N HIS A 42 -3.73 8.34 6.73
CA HIS A 42 -4.83 7.62 6.11
C HIS A 42 -5.39 8.35 4.88
N LEU A 43 -5.21 9.67 4.80
CA LEU A 43 -5.58 10.46 3.63
C LEU A 43 -4.74 10.11 2.40
N LEU A 44 -3.55 9.54 2.57
CA LEU A 44 -2.72 9.12 1.44
C LEU A 44 -3.36 7.99 0.64
N ASN A 45 -4.15 7.11 1.25
CA ASN A 45 -4.76 5.99 0.55
C ASN A 45 -5.68 6.44 -0.62
N PRO A 46 -6.72 7.26 -0.39
CA PRO A 46 -7.57 7.74 -1.48
C PRO A 46 -6.81 8.60 -2.49
N VAL A 47 -5.83 9.41 -2.05
CA VAL A 47 -4.99 10.21 -2.96
C VAL A 47 -4.16 9.33 -3.89
N LEU A 48 -3.52 8.28 -3.34
CA LEU A 48 -2.78 7.30 -4.11
C LEU A 48 -3.70 6.56 -5.08
N CYS A 49 -4.91 6.20 -4.68
CA CYS A 49 -5.88 5.58 -5.60
C CYS A 49 -6.23 6.51 -6.77
N LEU A 50 -6.49 7.80 -6.50
CA LEU A 50 -6.81 8.79 -7.53
C LEU A 50 -5.67 8.97 -8.55
N ILE A 51 -4.42 8.80 -8.13
CA ILE A 51 -3.25 8.91 -9.02
C ILE A 51 -2.95 7.57 -9.71
N LEU A 52 -2.93 6.48 -8.96
CA LEU A 52 -2.53 5.16 -9.45
C LEU A 52 -3.56 4.56 -10.40
N ILE A 53 -4.87 4.71 -10.15
CA ILE A 53 -5.90 4.16 -11.05
C ILE A 53 -5.73 4.66 -12.49
N PRO A 54 -5.70 5.97 -12.78
CA PRO A 54 -5.51 6.45 -14.15
C PRO A 54 -4.11 6.13 -14.68
N LEU A 55 -3.06 6.19 -13.85
CA LEU A 55 -1.71 5.78 -14.25
C LEU A 55 -1.68 4.33 -14.76
N PHE A 56 -2.31 3.42 -14.01
CA PHE A 56 -2.35 2.01 -14.37
C PHE A 56 -3.20 1.77 -15.62
N GLN A 57 -4.34 2.45 -15.73
CA GLN A 57 -5.26 2.28 -16.86
C GLN A 57 -4.75 2.86 -18.18
N ILE A 58 -4.16 4.06 -18.14
CA ILE A 58 -3.80 4.83 -19.34
C ILE A 58 -2.36 4.52 -19.79
N ILE A 59 -1.46 4.20 -18.85
CA ILE A 59 -0.03 4.05 -19.15
C ILE A 59 0.43 2.60 -18.97
N ILE A 60 0.28 2.06 -17.75
CA ILE A 60 0.95 0.80 -17.39
C ILE A 60 0.33 -0.41 -18.10
N TYR A 61 -0.99 -0.58 -18.03
CA TYR A 61 -1.67 -1.69 -18.72
C TYR A 61 -1.54 -1.68 -20.25
N PRO A 62 -1.71 -0.55 -20.96
CA PRO A 62 -1.52 -0.52 -22.41
C PRO A 62 -0.04 -0.67 -22.82
N CYS A 63 0.91 -0.32 -21.96
CA CYS A 63 2.32 -0.63 -22.20
C CYS A 63 2.60 -2.12 -22.02
N LEU A 64 2.13 -2.71 -20.91
CA LEU A 64 2.27 -4.14 -20.63
C LEU A 64 1.54 -5.01 -21.64
N SER A 65 0.39 -4.59 -22.16
CA SER A 65 -0.36 -5.35 -23.17
C SER A 65 0.37 -5.49 -24.50
N LYS A 66 1.35 -4.64 -24.78
CA LYS A 66 2.23 -4.76 -25.96
C LYS A 66 3.23 -5.92 -25.82
N CYS A 67 3.59 -6.30 -24.59
CA CYS A 67 4.58 -7.35 -24.33
C CYS A 67 3.97 -8.63 -23.74
N PHE A 68 2.85 -8.53 -23.01
CA PHE A 68 2.26 -9.64 -22.25
C PHE A 68 0.73 -9.57 -22.22
N ASN A 69 0.08 -10.73 -22.28
CA ASN A 69 -1.36 -10.83 -21.99
C ASN A 69 -1.61 -10.63 -20.49
N VAL A 70 -2.17 -9.46 -20.15
CA VAL A 70 -2.51 -9.08 -18.78
C VAL A 70 -3.92 -9.56 -18.43
N SER A 71 -4.05 -10.79 -17.93
CA SER A 71 -5.34 -11.31 -17.44
C SER A 71 -5.72 -10.73 -16.07
N LEU A 72 -7.02 -10.68 -15.75
CA LEU A 72 -7.50 -10.20 -14.44
C LEU A 72 -6.85 -10.97 -13.27
N LEU A 73 -6.71 -12.29 -13.40
CA LEU A 73 -6.09 -13.13 -12.38
C LEU A 73 -4.63 -12.76 -12.11
N ARG A 74 -3.85 -12.45 -13.16
CA ARG A 74 -2.45 -12.01 -12.99
C ARG A 74 -2.36 -10.67 -12.27
N LYS A 75 -3.28 -9.73 -12.54
CA LYS A 75 -3.34 -8.45 -11.82
C LYS A 75 -3.56 -8.67 -10.33
N MET A 76 -4.47 -9.57 -9.95
CA MET A 76 -4.72 -9.91 -8.55
C MET A 76 -3.51 -10.53 -7.87
N VAL A 77 -2.82 -11.46 -8.54
CA VAL A 77 -1.61 -12.10 -7.99
C VAL A 77 -0.48 -11.10 -7.80
N VAL A 78 -0.23 -10.23 -8.79
CA VAL A 78 0.79 -9.17 -8.69
C VAL A 78 0.47 -8.21 -7.54
N GLY A 79 -0.80 -7.80 -7.38
CA GLY A 79 -1.24 -7.00 -6.24
C GLY A 79 -0.98 -7.67 -4.90
N GLY A 80 -1.22 -8.98 -4.80
CA GLY A 80 -0.91 -9.76 -3.59
C GLY A 80 0.59 -9.81 -3.26
N ILE A 81 1.46 -9.96 -4.27
CA ILE A 81 2.91 -9.94 -4.08
C ILE A 81 3.38 -8.57 -3.58
N ILE A 82 2.84 -7.49 -4.16
CA ILE A 82 3.13 -6.11 -3.71
C ILE A 82 2.67 -5.91 -2.26
N ALA A 83 1.49 -6.43 -1.90
CA ALA A 83 1.01 -6.38 -0.51
C ALA A 83 1.99 -7.09 0.44
N CYS A 84 2.45 -8.31 0.10
CA CYS A 84 3.47 -9.01 0.90
C CYS A 84 4.76 -8.19 1.07
N LEU A 85 5.25 -7.55 -0.01
CA LEU A 85 6.44 -6.69 0.06
C LEU A 85 6.22 -5.48 0.99
N SER A 86 5.02 -4.90 0.98
CA SER A 86 4.67 -3.81 1.90
C SER A 86 4.78 -4.27 3.36
N PHE A 87 4.31 -5.46 3.70
CA PHE A 87 4.42 -6.01 5.06
C PHE A 87 5.87 -6.27 5.49
N VAL A 88 6.72 -6.70 4.56
CA VAL A 88 8.16 -6.83 4.83
C VAL A 88 8.76 -5.46 5.17
N ALA A 89 8.42 -4.41 4.40
CA ALA A 89 8.89 -3.06 4.67
C ALA A 89 8.42 -2.53 6.04
N THR A 90 7.14 -2.74 6.39
CA THR A 90 6.58 -2.40 7.70
C THR A 90 7.31 -3.13 8.84
N GLY A 91 7.61 -4.42 8.65
CA GLY A 91 8.34 -5.22 9.63
C GLY A 91 9.77 -4.72 9.87
N ILE A 92 10.48 -4.32 8.80
CA ILE A 92 11.81 -3.71 8.91
C ILE A 92 11.73 -2.39 9.68
N LEU A 93 10.74 -1.53 9.37
CA LEU A 93 10.53 -0.28 10.11
C LEU A 93 10.26 -0.52 11.60
N GLN A 94 9.52 -1.59 11.95
CA GLN A 94 9.23 -1.91 13.34
C GLN A 94 10.48 -2.26 14.14
N LEU A 95 11.49 -2.86 13.50
CA LEU A 95 12.77 -3.18 14.16
C LEU A 95 13.59 -1.93 14.48
N GLU A 96 13.48 -0.88 13.68
CA GLU A 96 14.19 0.40 13.92
C GLU A 96 13.50 1.26 14.99
N ILE A 97 12.19 1.09 15.18
CA ILE A 97 11.39 1.82 16.18
C ILE A 97 11.60 1.26 17.60
N ASN A 98 11.98 -0.02 17.72
CA ASN A 98 12.05 -0.78 18.97
C ASN A 98 13.49 -0.89 19.51
#